data_AF-A0ABD5N9R8-F1
#
_entry.id   AF-A0ABD5N9R8-F1
#
_cell.length_a   1.000
_cell.length_b   1.000
_cell.length_c   1.000
_cell.angle_alpha   90.00
_cell.angle_beta   90.00
_cell.angle_gamma   90.00
#
_symmetry.space_group_name_H-M   'P 1'
#
loop_
_entity.id
_entity.type
_entity.pdbx_description
1 polymer ?
#
loop_
_entity_poly.entity_id
_entity_poly.type
_entity_poly.pdbx_seq_one_letter_code
_entity_poly.pdbx_strand_id
1 'polypeptide(L)'
;MNKLIRFTGQALMLATVLYLALAHQWYGIEKAAPIDGFCPFGGVVSFLKLVSTGEFVQRIYWGSIILMVITVAMTMIFGRAFCGFICPLGTLQEWIRGIGRRMGFRKDRELPTNLDKHLRYVKYATLILIMYLTYTTGELIFRNYDPYVSLMHFGEEFEEKMFGYSILALVLAAALVYKNFWCRYLCPLGGFYAIISRLKMFGIKRDAGSCIDCGKCNKACPHGIEVQHAKVVDSVDCVSCMRCVESCPEDCLTASVGKNRIKSQSQLATIVLGLFILLIGVTIAMGWWKAAPASNLIMADGSIDVANIRGSNTLEYLIKTTGVPLEVFQKELGIPEGVDEHMKLKMIGEKYGLKNSEGEPLEVEDFRKVVAEHVSSED
;
A
#
# COMPACT_ATOMS: atom_id res chain seq x y z
N MET A 1 13.07 2.15 26.87
CA MET A 1 13.90 2.37 25.67
C MET A 1 13.41 1.57 24.45
N ASN A 2 13.20 0.24 24.55
CA ASN A 2 12.84 -0.61 23.39
C ASN A 2 11.53 -0.25 22.68
N LYS A 3 10.46 0.07 23.44
CA LYS A 3 9.18 0.49 22.86
C LYS A 3 9.30 1.80 22.07
N LEU A 4 10.14 2.73 22.53
CA LEU A 4 10.29 4.05 21.93
C LEU A 4 10.80 3.96 20.50
N ILE A 5 11.87 3.19 20.26
CA ILE A 5 12.46 3.01 18.91
C ILE A 5 11.42 2.51 17.91
N ARG A 6 10.61 1.53 18.31
CA ARG A 6 9.55 0.99 17.46
C ARG A 6 8.47 2.04 17.18
N PHE A 7 7.96 2.70 18.21
CA PHE A 7 6.94 3.74 18.03
C PHE A 7 7.44 4.89 17.18
N THR A 8 8.69 5.34 17.38
CA THR A 8 9.33 6.38 16.58
C THR A 8 9.49 5.93 15.13
N GLY A 9 9.96 4.70 14.87
CA GLY A 9 10.10 4.19 13.50
C GLY A 9 8.74 4.06 12.79
N GLN A 10 7.72 3.57 13.48
CA GLN A 10 6.36 3.49 12.97
C GLN A 10 5.75 4.86 12.69
N ALA A 11 5.96 5.84 13.59
CA ALA A 11 5.52 7.21 13.44
C ALA A 11 6.20 7.89 12.25
N LEU A 12 7.52 7.73 12.13
CA LEU A 12 8.30 8.29 11.04
C LEU A 12 7.82 7.74 9.69
N MET A 13 7.65 6.41 9.58
CA MET A 13 7.17 5.80 8.36
C MET A 13 5.75 6.29 8.00
N LEU A 14 4.84 6.35 8.98
CA LEU A 14 3.50 6.89 8.75
C LEU A 14 3.55 8.35 8.28
N ALA A 15 4.38 9.19 8.92
CA ALA A 15 4.55 10.59 8.55
C ALA A 15 5.16 10.74 7.15
N THR A 16 6.15 9.91 6.79
CA THR A 16 6.74 9.90 5.44
C THR A 16 5.71 9.55 4.38
N VAL A 17 4.90 8.52 4.59
CA VAL A 17 3.90 8.15 3.58
C VAL A 17 2.78 9.19 3.49
N LEU A 18 2.35 9.78 4.62
CA LEU A 18 1.41 10.91 4.61
C LEU A 18 1.99 12.14 3.90
N TYR A 19 3.27 12.43 4.08
CA TYR A 19 3.95 13.50 3.35
C TYR A 19 3.96 13.23 1.85
N LEU A 20 4.30 12.01 1.43
CA LEU A 20 4.28 11.62 0.01
C LEU A 20 2.86 11.69 -0.57
N ALA A 21 1.84 11.30 0.20
CA ALA A 21 0.43 11.44 -0.16
C ALA A 21 0.05 12.90 -0.43
N LEU A 22 0.32 13.78 0.54
CA LEU A 22 0.01 15.21 0.44
C LEU A 22 0.81 15.88 -0.69
N ALA A 23 2.08 15.51 -0.86
CA ALA A 23 2.91 16.00 -1.96
C ALA A 23 2.34 15.59 -3.32
N HIS A 24 1.86 14.35 -3.48
CA HIS A 24 1.19 13.91 -4.69
C HIS A 24 -0.09 14.70 -4.97
N GLN A 25 -0.88 14.99 -3.94
CA GLN A 25 -2.11 15.77 -4.06
C GLN A 25 -1.84 17.21 -4.50
N TRP A 26 -0.85 17.87 -3.88
CA TRP A 26 -0.51 19.28 -4.13
C TRP A 26 0.24 19.50 -5.45
N TYR A 27 1.19 18.63 -5.77
CA TYR A 27 2.06 18.83 -6.95
C TYR A 27 1.59 18.06 -8.20
N GLY A 28 0.62 17.16 -8.07
CA GLY A 28 0.11 16.34 -9.18
C GLY A 28 1.07 15.23 -9.63
N ILE A 29 0.61 14.40 -10.57
CA ILE A 29 1.35 13.22 -11.08
C ILE A 29 2.71 13.59 -11.70
N GLU A 30 2.80 14.81 -12.23
CA GLU A 30 3.95 15.32 -12.99
C GLU A 30 5.19 15.53 -12.13
N LYS A 31 4.99 15.96 -10.89
CA LYS A 31 6.05 16.33 -9.95
C LYS A 31 6.17 15.35 -8.79
N ALA A 32 5.16 14.51 -8.57
CA ALA A 32 5.15 13.51 -7.52
C ALA A 32 4.49 12.21 -8.02
N ALA A 33 5.21 11.09 -7.91
CA ALA A 33 4.68 9.78 -8.28
C ALA A 33 3.36 9.47 -7.55
N PRO A 34 2.39 8.81 -8.25
CA PRO A 34 1.22 8.23 -7.63
C PRO A 34 1.57 7.36 -6.45
N ILE A 35 0.76 7.46 -5.40
CA ILE A 35 0.97 6.70 -4.17
C ILE A 35 0.86 5.19 -4.38
N ASP A 36 0.19 4.75 -5.45
CA ASP A 36 0.15 3.36 -5.91
C ASP A 36 1.56 2.83 -6.26
N GLY A 37 2.47 3.72 -6.67
CA GLY A 37 3.89 3.49 -6.87
C GLY A 37 4.64 3.03 -5.62
N PHE A 38 4.09 3.32 -4.44
CA PHE A 38 4.70 3.02 -3.13
C PHE A 38 4.03 1.84 -2.41
N CYS A 39 3.05 1.19 -3.04
CA CYS A 39 2.43 -0.01 -2.51
C CYS A 39 3.08 -1.28 -3.11
N PRO A 40 3.71 -2.16 -2.30
CA PRO A 40 4.31 -3.39 -2.82
C PRO A 40 3.27 -4.36 -3.40
N PHE A 41 2.00 -4.24 -3.01
CA PHE A 41 0.92 -5.04 -3.60
C PHE A 41 0.66 -4.70 -5.07
N GLY A 42 0.82 -3.43 -5.47
CA GLY A 42 0.71 -3.03 -6.87
C GLY A 42 1.74 -3.75 -7.76
N GLY A 43 2.95 -3.99 -7.23
CA GLY A 43 3.97 -4.79 -7.90
C GLY A 43 3.55 -6.25 -8.10
N VAL A 44 2.90 -6.86 -7.10
CA VAL A 44 2.43 -8.26 -7.17
C VAL A 44 1.40 -8.44 -8.28
N VAL A 45 0.43 -7.52 -8.34
CA VAL A 45 -0.64 -7.58 -9.33
C VAL A 45 -0.11 -7.29 -10.74
N SER A 46 0.79 -6.31 -10.86
CA SER A 46 1.41 -5.96 -12.15
C SER A 46 2.31 -7.05 -12.69
N PHE A 47 3.04 -7.76 -11.81
CA PHE A 47 3.95 -8.81 -12.21
C PHE A 47 3.23 -9.92 -12.98
N LEU A 48 2.01 -10.29 -12.59
CA LEU A 48 1.24 -11.28 -13.34
C LEU A 48 0.87 -10.82 -14.75
N LYS A 49 0.45 -9.57 -14.90
CA LYS A 49 0.10 -9.02 -16.23
C LYS A 49 1.36 -8.91 -17.10
N LEU A 50 2.45 -8.38 -16.54
CA LEU A 50 3.74 -8.26 -17.23
C LEU A 50 4.27 -9.61 -17.74
N VAL A 51 4.17 -10.67 -16.94
CA VAL A 51 4.63 -12.02 -17.34
C VAL A 51 3.72 -12.67 -18.37
N SER A 52 2.42 -12.36 -18.37
CA SER A 52 1.45 -13.00 -19.27
C SER A 52 1.24 -12.25 -20.59
N THR A 53 1.18 -10.93 -20.57
CA THR A 53 0.88 -10.09 -21.75
C THR A 53 2.05 -9.20 -22.16
N GLY A 54 3.13 -9.12 -21.39
CA GLY A 54 4.23 -8.19 -21.65
C GLY A 54 3.90 -6.73 -21.29
N GLU A 55 2.68 -6.46 -20.82
CA GLU A 55 2.20 -5.11 -20.54
C GLU A 55 2.11 -4.83 -19.03
N PHE A 56 2.34 -3.57 -18.67
CA PHE A 56 2.08 -3.09 -17.31
C PHE A 56 0.57 -2.85 -17.09
N VAL A 57 0.10 -3.05 -15.87
CA VAL A 57 -1.22 -2.54 -15.47
C VAL A 57 -1.16 -1.02 -15.50
N GLN A 58 -2.20 -0.38 -16.05
CA GLN A 58 -2.30 1.08 -16.09
C GLN A 58 -2.05 1.68 -14.69
N ARG A 59 -1.24 2.75 -14.62
CA ARG A 59 -0.87 3.49 -13.39
C ARG A 59 0.14 2.82 -12.45
N ILE A 60 0.84 1.74 -12.84
CA ILE A 60 1.85 1.10 -11.98
C ILE A 60 3.27 1.35 -12.50
N TYR A 61 4.12 1.86 -11.60
CA TYR A 61 5.49 2.26 -11.88
C TYR A 61 6.49 1.15 -11.54
N TRP A 62 7.70 1.25 -12.10
CA TRP A 62 8.86 0.44 -11.71
C TRP A 62 9.10 0.43 -10.20
N GLY A 63 8.77 1.52 -9.49
CA GLY A 63 8.84 1.62 -8.04
C GLY A 63 8.05 0.52 -7.31
N SER A 64 6.84 0.17 -7.76
CA SER A 64 6.02 -0.86 -7.10
C SER A 64 6.63 -2.26 -7.27
N ILE A 65 7.26 -2.55 -8.41
CA ILE A 65 7.97 -3.81 -8.65
C ILE A 65 9.23 -3.89 -7.79
N ILE A 66 10.01 -2.81 -7.74
CA ILE A 66 11.21 -2.75 -6.88
C ILE A 66 10.82 -2.96 -5.42
N LEU A 67 9.77 -2.28 -4.95
CA LEU A 67 9.25 -2.47 -3.60
C LEU A 67 8.78 -3.90 -3.36
N MET A 68 8.06 -4.51 -4.29
CA MET A 68 7.68 -5.91 -4.21
C MET A 68 8.91 -6.81 -4.04
N VAL A 69 9.94 -6.63 -4.88
CA VAL A 69 11.18 -7.45 -4.81
C VAL A 69 11.89 -7.27 -3.47
N ILE A 70 12.08 -6.02 -3.02
CA ILE A 70 12.70 -5.70 -1.73
C ILE A 70 11.92 -6.37 -0.59
N THR A 71 10.60 -6.18 -0.57
CA THR A 71 9.76 -6.68 0.53
C THR A 71 9.59 -8.20 0.51
N VAL A 72 9.59 -8.84 -0.66
CA VAL A 72 9.63 -10.31 -0.79
C VAL A 72 10.95 -10.86 -0.26
N ALA A 73 12.09 -10.28 -0.68
CA ALA A 73 13.40 -10.68 -0.19
C ALA A 73 13.52 -10.53 1.33
N MET A 74 13.07 -9.39 1.87
CA MET A 74 12.97 -9.18 3.31
C MET A 74 12.03 -10.19 3.99
N THR A 75 10.94 -10.59 3.34
CA THR A 75 10.00 -11.58 3.88
C THR A 75 10.61 -12.97 3.97
N MET A 76 11.45 -13.35 3.01
CA MET A 76 12.19 -14.61 3.05
C MET A 76 13.28 -14.62 4.14
N ILE A 77 13.80 -13.47 4.55
CA ILE A 77 14.81 -13.38 5.62
C ILE A 77 14.13 -13.27 6.98
N PHE A 78 13.30 -12.24 7.17
CA PHE A 78 12.76 -11.83 8.47
C PHE A 78 11.32 -12.32 8.71
N GLY A 79 10.73 -13.09 7.78
CA GLY A 79 9.29 -13.35 7.80
C GLY A 79 8.51 -12.07 7.53
N ARG A 80 7.27 -11.98 8.00
CA ARG A 80 6.39 -10.83 7.68
C ARG A 80 6.67 -9.58 8.53
N ALA A 81 7.94 -9.31 8.82
CA ALA A 81 8.41 -8.18 9.62
C ALA A 81 7.98 -6.82 9.03
N PHE A 82 7.87 -6.72 7.70
CA PHE A 82 7.33 -5.54 7.02
C PHE A 82 5.95 -5.12 7.57
N CYS A 83 5.04 -6.08 7.76
CA CYS A 83 3.70 -5.81 8.32
C CYS A 83 3.73 -5.31 9.77
N GLY A 84 4.77 -5.67 10.55
CA GLY A 84 4.88 -5.32 11.96
C GLY A 84 5.63 -4.02 12.26
N PHE A 85 6.57 -3.63 11.40
CA PHE A 85 7.48 -2.49 11.61
C PHE A 85 7.34 -1.36 10.58
N ILE A 86 6.99 -1.66 9.33
CA ILE A 86 7.00 -0.69 8.23
C ILE A 86 5.57 -0.31 7.79
N CYS A 87 4.65 -1.28 7.71
CA CYS A 87 3.32 -1.04 7.14
C CYS A 87 2.52 0.03 7.92
N PRO A 88 2.12 1.15 7.28
CA PRO A 88 1.41 2.25 7.96
C PRO A 88 0.00 1.85 8.40
N LEU A 89 -0.72 1.03 7.62
CA LEU A 89 -2.03 0.52 8.01
C LEU A 89 -1.96 -0.43 9.22
N GLY A 90 -0.88 -1.19 9.34
CA GLY A 90 -0.60 -2.02 10.52
C GLY A 90 -0.36 -1.17 11.76
N THR A 91 0.51 -0.16 11.63
CA THR A 91 0.79 0.84 12.67
C THR A 91 -0.49 1.53 13.14
N LEU A 92 -1.32 2.01 12.21
CA LEU A 92 -2.54 2.74 12.51
C LEU A 92 -3.52 1.88 13.33
N GLN A 93 -3.74 0.63 12.93
CA GLN A 93 -4.61 -0.29 13.69
C GLN A 93 -4.08 -0.55 15.10
N GLU A 94 -2.76 -0.65 15.28
CA GLU A 94 -2.17 -0.84 16.61
C GLU A 94 -2.34 0.38 17.50
N TRP A 95 -2.17 1.58 16.95
CA TRP A 95 -2.32 2.82 17.68
C TRP A 95 -3.78 3.05 18.07
N ILE A 96 -4.71 2.80 17.15
CA ILE A 96 -6.16 2.85 17.40
C ILE A 96 -6.56 1.85 18.47
N ARG A 97 -6.00 0.63 18.47
CA ARG A 97 -6.25 -0.32 19.55
C ARG A 97 -5.74 0.22 20.89
N GLY A 98 -4.58 0.89 20.89
CA GLY A 98 -4.06 1.61 22.05
C GLY A 98 -5.02 2.68 22.58
N ILE A 99 -5.62 3.46 21.69
CA ILE A 99 -6.65 4.46 22.00
C ILE A 99 -7.91 3.78 22.54
N GLY A 100 -8.39 2.71 21.91
CA GLY A 100 -9.55 1.94 22.37
C GLY A 100 -9.39 1.42 23.81
N ARG A 101 -8.19 0.99 24.20
CA ARG A 101 -7.89 0.60 25.59
C ARG A 101 -8.01 1.76 26.58
N ARG A 102 -7.69 2.99 26.16
CA ARG A 102 -7.84 4.21 26.97
C ARG A 102 -9.31 4.67 27.04
N MET A 103 -10.07 4.50 25.97
CA MET A 103 -11.50 4.89 25.87
C MET A 103 -12.49 3.93 26.56
N GLY A 104 -12.00 2.86 27.21
CA GLY A 104 -12.85 1.93 27.98
C GLY A 104 -12.92 0.50 27.43
N PHE A 105 -12.48 0.25 26.20
CA PHE A 105 -12.39 -1.10 25.62
C PHE A 105 -11.11 -1.82 26.09
N ARG A 106 -10.99 -2.03 27.41
CA ARG A 106 -9.76 -2.54 28.06
C ARG A 106 -9.39 -3.96 27.64
N LYS A 107 -10.38 -4.84 27.45
CA LYS A 107 -10.16 -6.23 27.03
C LYS A 107 -10.19 -6.34 25.51
N ASP A 108 -9.18 -6.99 24.94
CA ASP A 108 -9.20 -7.36 23.51
C ASP A 108 -10.35 -8.36 23.30
N ARG A 109 -11.26 -8.11 22.34
CA ARG A 109 -12.21 -9.14 21.91
C ARG A 109 -11.46 -10.08 20.97
N GLU A 110 -11.47 -11.36 21.27
CA GLU A 110 -10.95 -12.41 20.39
C GLU A 110 -12.13 -13.24 19.89
N LEU A 111 -12.05 -13.67 18.63
CA LEU A 111 -13.05 -14.56 18.05
C LEU A 111 -12.84 -15.99 18.59
N PRO A 112 -13.90 -16.81 18.65
CA PRO A 112 -13.75 -18.20 19.04
C PRO A 112 -12.78 -18.92 18.09
N THR A 113 -11.97 -19.84 18.63
CA THR A 113 -10.83 -20.47 17.93
C THR A 113 -11.18 -21.04 16.56
N ASN A 114 -12.36 -21.66 16.44
CA ASN A 114 -12.82 -22.22 15.17
C ASN A 114 -13.10 -21.12 14.14
N LEU A 115 -13.80 -20.05 14.54
CA LEU A 115 -14.12 -18.94 13.64
C LEU A 115 -12.85 -18.20 13.21
N ASP A 116 -11.93 -17.95 14.15
CA ASP A 116 -10.63 -17.35 13.86
C ASP A 116 -9.85 -18.16 12.82
N LYS A 117 -9.77 -19.49 12.98
CA LYS A 117 -9.06 -20.36 12.05
C LYS A 117 -9.62 -20.25 10.62
N HIS A 118 -10.94 -20.23 10.45
CA HIS A 118 -11.56 -20.12 9.13
C HIS A 118 -11.42 -18.71 8.54
N LEU A 119 -11.64 -17.67 9.33
CA LEU A 119 -11.52 -16.29 8.87
C LEU A 119 -10.10 -15.92 8.43
N ARG A 120 -9.06 -16.54 9.00
CA ARG A 120 -7.68 -16.37 8.53
C ARG A 120 -7.48 -16.80 7.09
N TYR A 121 -8.31 -17.71 6.56
CA TYR A 121 -8.22 -18.11 5.16
C TYR A 121 -8.87 -17.11 4.19
N VAL A 122 -9.76 -16.24 4.69
CA VAL A 122 -10.47 -15.25 3.86
C VAL A 122 -9.49 -14.33 3.13
N LYS A 123 -8.37 -13.92 3.75
CA LYS A 123 -7.34 -13.09 3.09
C LYS A 123 -6.75 -13.74 1.82
N TYR A 124 -6.72 -15.07 1.74
CA TYR A 124 -6.28 -15.79 0.54
C TYR A 124 -7.37 -15.81 -0.52
N ALA A 125 -8.63 -15.94 -0.12
CA ALA A 125 -9.77 -15.78 -1.04
C ALA A 125 -9.81 -14.34 -1.59
N THR A 126 -9.60 -13.33 -0.75
CA THR A 126 -9.47 -11.92 -1.17
C THR A 126 -8.30 -11.74 -2.14
N LEU A 127 -7.13 -12.32 -1.85
CA LEU A 127 -5.99 -12.29 -2.75
C LEU A 127 -6.32 -12.91 -4.12
N ILE A 128 -6.87 -14.12 -4.16
CA ILE A 128 -7.23 -14.81 -5.40
C ILE A 128 -8.27 -14.02 -6.20
N LEU A 129 -9.30 -13.51 -5.52
CA LEU A 129 -10.36 -12.71 -6.13
C LEU A 129 -9.79 -11.44 -6.79
N ILE A 130 -8.93 -10.69 -6.08
CA ILE A 130 -8.33 -9.46 -6.62
C ILE A 130 -7.44 -9.77 -7.81
N MET A 131 -6.64 -10.83 -7.72
CA MET A 131 -5.75 -11.23 -8.80
C MET A 131 -6.56 -11.65 -10.04
N TYR A 132 -7.63 -12.41 -9.85
CA TYR A 132 -8.54 -12.81 -10.93
C TYR A 132 -9.22 -11.60 -11.57
N LEU A 133 -9.86 -10.73 -10.78
CA LEU A 133 -10.57 -9.55 -11.28
C LEU A 133 -9.63 -8.58 -11.99
N THR A 134 -8.40 -8.38 -11.48
CA THR A 134 -7.42 -7.51 -12.14
C THR A 134 -6.94 -8.13 -13.45
N TYR A 135 -6.75 -9.45 -13.49
CA TYR A 135 -6.36 -10.15 -14.70
C TYR A 135 -7.44 -10.04 -15.80
N THR A 136 -8.73 -10.17 -15.44
CA THR A 136 -9.84 -10.10 -16.40
C THR A 136 -10.16 -8.69 -16.87
N THR A 137 -10.05 -7.69 -16.00
CA THR A 137 -10.42 -6.29 -16.33
C THR A 137 -9.25 -5.47 -16.85
N GLY A 138 -8.02 -5.91 -16.64
CA GLY A 138 -6.83 -5.16 -17.00
C GLY A 138 -6.57 -3.93 -16.13
N GLU A 139 -7.44 -3.66 -15.14
CA GLU A 139 -7.39 -2.53 -14.21
C GLU A 139 -7.27 -2.97 -12.75
N LEU A 140 -6.71 -2.10 -11.91
CA LEU A 140 -6.54 -2.37 -10.48
C LEU A 140 -7.85 -2.10 -9.69
N ILE A 141 -8.86 -2.96 -9.82
CA ILE A 141 -10.16 -2.84 -9.13
C ILE A 141 -10.00 -2.72 -7.60
N PHE A 142 -9.02 -3.41 -7.02
CA PHE A 142 -8.76 -3.39 -5.59
C PHE A 142 -8.54 -1.97 -5.04
N ARG A 143 -8.08 -1.03 -5.87
CA ARG A 143 -7.86 0.37 -5.50
C ARG A 143 -9.08 1.00 -4.83
N ASN A 144 -10.28 0.68 -5.30
CA ASN A 144 -11.52 1.27 -4.79
C ASN A 144 -11.94 0.70 -3.42
N TYR A 145 -11.39 -0.45 -3.04
CA TYR A 145 -11.73 -1.18 -1.83
C TYR A 145 -10.58 -1.28 -0.83
N ASP A 146 -9.38 -0.78 -1.17
CA ASP A 146 -8.20 -0.88 -0.31
C ASP A 146 -8.15 0.25 0.73
N PRO A 147 -8.33 -0.07 2.03
CA PRO A 147 -8.21 0.94 3.09
C PRO A 147 -6.80 1.55 3.15
N TYR A 148 -5.76 0.87 2.65
CA TYR A 148 -4.44 1.48 2.51
C TYR A 148 -4.48 2.64 1.49
N VAL A 149 -5.06 2.43 0.31
CA VAL A 149 -5.18 3.49 -0.71
C VAL A 149 -6.03 4.64 -0.20
N SER A 150 -7.14 4.36 0.48
CA SER A 150 -8.00 5.40 1.08
C SER A 150 -7.29 6.18 2.17
N LEU A 151 -6.50 5.52 3.01
CA LEU A 151 -5.67 6.21 4.02
C LEU A 151 -4.66 7.16 3.36
N MET A 152 -4.13 6.77 2.20
CA MET A 152 -3.12 7.55 1.47
C MET A 152 -3.70 8.62 0.55
N HIS A 153 -5.01 8.68 0.33
CA HIS A 153 -5.66 9.75 -0.43
C HIS A 153 -6.50 10.68 0.46
N PHE A 154 -6.34 10.59 1.79
CA PHE A 154 -7.10 11.36 2.76
C PHE A 154 -7.04 12.87 2.44
N GLY A 155 -8.20 13.48 2.11
CA GLY A 155 -8.33 14.93 1.89
C GLY A 155 -8.85 15.38 0.53
N GLU A 156 -8.87 14.54 -0.51
CA GLU A 156 -9.52 14.83 -1.81
C GLU A 156 -10.36 13.62 -2.27
N GLU A 157 -11.30 13.84 -3.20
CA GLU A 157 -12.13 12.81 -3.86
C GLU A 157 -12.99 11.96 -2.90
N PHE A 158 -13.62 12.58 -1.89
CA PHE A 158 -14.56 11.87 -1.00
C PHE A 158 -15.69 11.20 -1.79
N GLU A 159 -16.16 11.83 -2.87
CA GLU A 159 -17.27 11.34 -3.70
C GLU A 159 -16.87 10.12 -4.56
N GLU A 160 -15.71 10.15 -5.24
CA GLU A 160 -15.25 9.02 -6.07
C GLU A 160 -14.80 7.79 -5.24
N LYS A 161 -14.38 7.99 -3.99
CA LYS A 161 -13.82 6.93 -3.11
C LYS A 161 -14.67 6.62 -1.89
N MET A 162 -15.96 6.95 -1.91
CA MET A 162 -16.92 6.68 -0.83
C MET A 162 -16.81 5.26 -0.26
N PHE A 163 -16.69 4.25 -1.13
CA PHE A 163 -16.57 2.85 -0.72
C PHE A 163 -15.27 2.56 0.03
N GLY A 164 -14.13 3.05 -0.45
CA GLY A 164 -12.83 2.86 0.18
C GLY A 164 -12.75 3.54 1.56
N TYR A 165 -13.27 4.77 1.68
CA TYR A 165 -13.35 5.46 2.98
C TYR A 165 -14.29 4.76 3.95
N SER A 166 -15.41 4.21 3.47
CA SER A 166 -16.32 3.41 4.30
C SER A 166 -15.63 2.16 4.84
N ILE A 167 -14.87 1.44 4.00
CA ILE A 167 -14.08 0.28 4.42
C ILE A 167 -13.00 0.69 5.41
N LEU A 168 -12.27 1.78 5.15
CA LEU A 168 -11.29 2.31 6.08
C LEU A 168 -11.93 2.61 7.43
N ALA A 169 -13.03 3.36 7.47
CA ALA A 169 -13.76 3.68 8.70
C ALA A 169 -14.17 2.41 9.46
N LEU A 170 -14.70 1.39 8.77
CA LEU A 170 -15.03 0.10 9.37
C LEU A 170 -13.80 -0.62 9.92
N VAL A 171 -12.67 -0.61 9.21
CA VAL A 171 -11.40 -1.20 9.66
C VAL A 171 -10.89 -0.49 10.91
N LEU A 172 -10.92 0.85 10.94
CA LEU A 172 -10.51 1.65 12.10
C LEU A 172 -11.44 1.43 13.29
N ALA A 173 -12.76 1.38 13.08
CA ALA A 173 -13.74 1.07 14.10
C ALA A 173 -13.53 -0.35 14.67
N ALA A 174 -13.31 -1.34 13.81
CA ALA A 174 -12.98 -2.70 14.22
C ALA A 174 -11.67 -2.74 15.03
N ALA A 175 -10.67 -1.95 14.67
CA ALA A 175 -9.38 -1.87 15.36
C ALA A 175 -9.48 -1.33 16.80
N LEU A 176 -10.56 -0.61 17.15
CA LEU A 176 -10.80 -0.19 18.54
C LEU A 176 -10.98 -1.40 19.48
N VAL A 177 -11.54 -2.49 18.96
CA VAL A 177 -11.99 -3.64 19.75
C VAL A 177 -11.18 -4.91 19.45
N TYR A 178 -10.86 -5.14 18.18
CA TYR A 178 -10.13 -6.30 17.67
C TYR A 178 -8.69 -5.93 17.28
N LYS A 179 -7.72 -6.79 17.61
CA LYS A 179 -6.32 -6.58 17.22
C LYS A 179 -6.14 -6.85 15.72
N ASN A 180 -5.66 -5.85 14.97
CA ASN A 180 -5.23 -5.97 13.57
C ASN A 180 -6.23 -6.71 12.66
N PHE A 181 -7.53 -6.45 12.81
CA PHE A 181 -8.61 -7.20 12.14
C PHE A 181 -8.40 -7.32 10.62
N TRP A 182 -8.12 -6.19 9.94
CA TRP A 182 -7.89 -6.19 8.50
C TRP A 182 -6.66 -7.02 8.11
N CYS A 183 -5.54 -6.82 8.80
CA CYS A 183 -4.30 -7.54 8.50
C CYS A 183 -4.35 -9.03 8.84
N ARG A 184 -5.26 -9.43 9.73
CA ARG A 184 -5.48 -10.83 10.14
C ARG A 184 -6.39 -11.57 9.17
N TYR A 185 -7.44 -10.94 8.64
CA TYR A 185 -8.51 -11.65 7.92
C TYR A 185 -8.75 -11.22 6.48
N LEU A 186 -8.44 -9.98 6.07
CA LEU A 186 -8.90 -9.44 4.78
C LEU A 186 -7.76 -8.93 3.88
N CYS A 187 -6.62 -8.55 4.46
CA CYS A 187 -5.53 -7.92 3.72
C CYS A 187 -4.90 -8.88 2.68
N PRO A 188 -5.02 -8.62 1.37
CA PRO A 188 -4.48 -9.50 0.32
C PRO A 188 -2.95 -9.50 0.31
N LEU A 189 -2.32 -8.35 0.56
CA LEU A 189 -0.87 -8.25 0.76
C LEU A 189 -0.39 -9.10 1.94
N GLY A 190 -1.19 -9.13 3.02
CA GLY A 190 -0.93 -9.99 4.18
C GLY A 190 -1.07 -11.48 3.84
N GLY A 191 -2.01 -11.83 2.96
CA GLY A 191 -2.14 -13.18 2.38
C GLY A 191 -0.92 -13.57 1.55
N PHE A 192 -0.51 -12.69 0.63
CA PHE A 192 0.66 -12.90 -0.22
C PHE A 192 1.93 -13.15 0.60
N TYR A 193 2.24 -12.25 1.55
CA TYR A 193 3.42 -12.46 2.41
C TYR A 193 3.28 -13.65 3.36
N ALA A 194 2.07 -14.07 3.72
CA ALA A 194 1.88 -15.30 4.49
C ALA A 194 2.33 -16.54 3.70
N ILE A 195 2.12 -16.57 2.38
CA ILE A 195 2.62 -17.64 1.50
C ILE A 195 4.15 -17.61 1.45
N ILE A 196 4.74 -16.44 1.15
CA ILE A 196 6.20 -16.28 1.04
C ILE A 196 6.91 -16.58 2.37
N SER A 197 6.29 -16.22 3.50
CA SER A 197 6.87 -16.42 4.83
C SER A 197 7.05 -17.87 5.25
N ARG A 198 6.59 -18.85 4.46
CA ARG A 198 6.93 -20.27 4.67
C ARG A 198 8.41 -20.54 4.45
N LEU A 199 9.09 -19.73 3.62
CA LEU A 199 10.52 -19.83 3.32
C LEU A 199 11.38 -18.97 4.27
N LYS A 200 10.80 -18.43 5.34
CA LYS A 200 11.49 -17.47 6.22
C LYS A 200 12.66 -18.11 6.97
N MET A 201 13.75 -17.37 7.11
CA MET A 201 14.87 -17.74 8.00
C MET A 201 14.65 -17.32 9.47
N PHE A 202 13.76 -16.36 9.71
CA PHE A 202 13.40 -15.91 11.05
C PHE A 202 12.49 -16.91 11.77
N GLY A 203 12.87 -17.27 12.99
CA GLY A 203 12.08 -18.17 13.84
C GLY A 203 12.11 -17.76 15.30
N ILE A 204 11.10 -18.20 16.04
CA ILE A 204 11.03 -18.08 17.50
C ILE A 204 10.89 -19.48 18.07
N LYS A 205 11.79 -19.87 18.98
CA LYS A 205 11.76 -21.16 19.68
C LYS A 205 11.44 -20.96 21.15
N ARG A 206 10.58 -21.81 21.71
CA ARG A 206 10.27 -21.85 23.14
C ARG A 206 11.14 -22.91 23.81
N ASP A 207 11.73 -22.55 24.93
CA ASP A 207 12.24 -23.49 25.91
C ASP A 207 11.10 -23.87 26.87
N ALA A 208 10.70 -25.14 26.84
CA ALA A 208 9.61 -25.61 27.68
C ALA A 208 10.03 -25.79 29.14
N GLY A 209 11.32 -25.97 29.43
CA GLY A 209 11.81 -26.18 30.80
C GLY A 209 11.79 -24.91 31.66
N SER A 210 11.98 -23.74 31.04
CA SER A 210 11.96 -22.43 31.73
C SER A 210 10.60 -21.74 31.71
N CYS A 211 9.61 -22.26 30.98
CA CYS A 211 8.31 -21.57 30.88
C CYS A 211 7.36 -21.93 32.04
N ILE A 212 6.76 -20.90 32.63
CA ILE A 212 5.77 -21.00 33.72
C ILE A 212 4.31 -20.94 33.24
N ASP A 213 4.06 -21.09 31.93
CA ASP A 213 2.70 -21.15 31.36
C ASP A 213 1.75 -19.98 31.73
N CYS A 214 2.32 -18.77 31.86
CA CYS A 214 1.57 -17.56 32.26
C CYS A 214 0.67 -16.95 31.16
N GLY A 215 0.77 -17.41 29.91
CA GLY A 215 -0.04 -16.94 28.77
C GLY A 215 0.18 -15.50 28.31
N LYS A 216 1.18 -14.78 28.84
CA LYS A 216 1.50 -13.39 28.43
C LYS A 216 1.87 -13.28 26.95
N CYS A 217 2.59 -14.26 26.42
CA CYS A 217 2.98 -14.32 25.01
C CYS A 217 1.77 -14.39 24.05
N ASN A 218 0.75 -15.20 24.38
CA ASN A 218 -0.50 -15.30 23.60
C ASN A 218 -1.24 -13.95 23.61
N LYS A 219 -1.37 -13.33 24.79
CA LYS A 219 -2.02 -12.02 24.95
C LYS A 219 -1.28 -10.91 24.18
N ALA A 220 0.05 -10.92 24.20
CA ALA A 220 0.90 -9.94 23.52
C ALA A 220 0.89 -10.10 21.99
N CYS A 221 0.50 -11.27 21.47
CA CYS A 221 0.45 -11.51 20.04
C CYS A 221 -0.65 -10.67 19.36
N PRO A 222 -0.29 -9.75 18.44
CA PRO A 222 -1.27 -8.95 17.69
C PRO A 222 -2.18 -9.79 16.81
N HIS A 223 -1.68 -10.94 16.34
CA HIS A 223 -2.39 -11.86 15.46
C HIS A 223 -3.03 -13.03 16.21
N GLY A 224 -3.04 -13.02 17.55
CA GLY A 224 -3.69 -14.07 18.36
C GLY A 224 -3.17 -15.47 18.06
N ILE A 225 -1.87 -15.62 17.84
CA ILE A 225 -1.22 -16.92 17.59
C ILE A 225 -0.99 -17.61 18.94
N GLU A 226 -1.20 -18.91 19.00
CA GLU A 226 -0.78 -19.75 20.12
C GLU A 226 0.75 -19.82 20.13
N VAL A 227 1.36 -19.21 21.14
CA VAL A 227 2.80 -19.19 21.40
C VAL A 227 3.16 -19.95 22.67
N GLN A 228 2.25 -19.97 23.65
CA GLN A 228 2.51 -20.54 24.97
C GLN A 228 2.90 -22.01 24.87
N HIS A 229 2.22 -22.84 24.08
CA HIS A 229 2.50 -24.28 24.03
C HIS A 229 3.28 -24.68 22.77
N ALA A 230 3.54 -23.74 21.87
CA ALA A 230 4.31 -23.98 20.65
C ALA A 230 5.81 -24.13 20.96
N LYS A 231 6.41 -25.29 20.61
CA LYS A 231 7.88 -25.48 20.63
C LYS A 231 8.59 -24.51 19.68
N VAL A 232 8.00 -24.27 18.52
CA VAL A 232 8.45 -23.31 17.51
C VAL A 232 7.23 -22.53 17.02
N VAL A 233 7.35 -21.21 16.92
CA VAL A 233 6.30 -20.35 16.38
C VAL A 233 6.41 -20.33 14.85
N ASP A 234 5.81 -21.32 14.20
CA ASP A 234 5.91 -21.53 12.75
C ASP A 234 4.75 -20.91 11.93
N SER A 235 3.69 -20.46 12.60
CA SER A 235 2.50 -19.87 11.97
C SER A 235 2.85 -18.85 10.87
N VAL A 236 2.22 -19.02 9.70
CA VAL A 236 2.26 -18.07 8.56
C VAL A 236 1.60 -16.73 8.88
N ASP A 237 0.84 -16.65 9.98
CA ASP A 237 0.28 -15.41 10.50
C ASP A 237 1.25 -14.59 11.35
N CYS A 238 2.40 -15.17 11.71
CA CYS A 238 3.41 -14.47 12.50
C CYS A 238 3.99 -13.29 11.70
N VAL A 239 3.77 -12.08 12.20
CA VAL A 239 4.34 -10.83 11.66
C VAL A 239 5.74 -10.51 12.17
N SER A 240 6.43 -11.50 12.76
CA SER A 240 7.81 -11.38 13.26
C SER A 240 8.05 -10.17 14.17
N CYS A 241 7.03 -9.70 14.89
CA CYS A 241 7.13 -8.47 15.68
C CYS A 241 7.84 -8.65 17.03
N MET A 242 8.21 -9.88 17.43
CA MET A 242 8.88 -10.20 18.70
C MET A 242 8.16 -9.77 20.00
N ARG A 243 6.88 -9.35 19.94
CA ARG A 243 6.13 -8.97 21.15
C ARG A 243 6.02 -10.11 22.18
N CYS A 244 5.88 -11.34 21.72
CA CYS A 244 5.85 -12.51 22.61
C CYS A 244 7.16 -12.67 23.40
N VAL A 245 8.30 -12.47 22.73
CA VAL A 245 9.64 -12.53 23.34
C VAL A 245 9.77 -11.44 24.40
N GLU A 246 9.49 -10.17 24.07
CA GLU A 246 9.61 -9.07 25.04
C GLU A 246 8.61 -9.11 26.20
N SER A 247 7.48 -9.80 26.02
CA SER A 247 6.46 -9.95 27.07
C SER A 247 6.73 -11.09 28.04
N CYS A 248 7.71 -11.95 27.73
CA CYS A 248 7.99 -13.14 28.50
C CYS A 248 8.77 -12.76 29.78
N PRO A 249 8.26 -13.07 30.99
CA PRO A 249 8.95 -12.73 32.23
C PRO A 249 10.16 -13.62 32.52
N GLU A 250 10.18 -14.84 31.96
CA GLU A 250 11.23 -15.85 32.20
C GLU A 250 12.22 -15.98 31.02
N ASP A 251 12.12 -15.11 30.01
CA ASP A 251 12.96 -15.15 28.81
C ASP A 251 13.00 -16.52 28.08
N CYS A 252 11.94 -17.34 28.22
CA CYS A 252 11.86 -18.68 27.64
C CYS A 252 11.70 -18.72 26.11
N LEU A 253 11.61 -17.55 25.44
CA LEU A 253 11.44 -17.45 23.99
C LEU A 253 12.69 -16.84 23.35
N THR A 254 13.29 -17.56 22.41
CA THR A 254 14.47 -17.08 21.67
C THR A 254 14.13 -16.84 20.21
N ALA A 255 14.36 -15.61 19.74
CA ALA A 255 14.25 -15.24 18.33
C ALA A 255 15.62 -15.35 17.63
N SER A 256 15.63 -15.85 16.40
CA SER A 256 16.84 -15.97 15.59
C SER A 256 16.55 -15.80 14.10
N VAL A 257 17.54 -15.31 13.35
CA VAL A 257 17.58 -15.35 11.88
C VAL A 257 18.70 -16.31 11.49
N GLY A 258 18.35 -17.49 10.96
CA GLY A 258 19.31 -18.57 10.75
C GLY A 258 19.98 -18.97 12.07
N LYS A 259 21.31 -18.82 12.16
CA LYS A 259 22.10 -19.12 13.37
C LYS A 259 22.26 -17.91 14.31
N ASN A 260 21.87 -16.71 13.89
CA ASN A 260 22.13 -15.47 14.62
C ASN A 260 20.95 -15.14 15.55
N ARG A 261 21.22 -14.99 16.85
CA ARG A 261 20.21 -14.61 17.86
C ARG A 261 19.86 -13.12 17.77
N ILE A 262 18.57 -12.81 17.84
CA ILE A 262 18.06 -11.44 17.92
C ILE A 262 17.71 -11.15 19.39
N LYS A 263 18.39 -10.16 20.00
CA LYS A 263 18.32 -9.90 21.44
C LYS A 263 17.06 -9.15 21.86
N SER A 264 16.52 -8.28 21.00
CA SER A 264 15.37 -7.44 21.35
C SER A 264 14.52 -7.09 20.13
N GLN A 265 13.30 -6.60 20.37
CA GLN A 265 12.44 -6.08 19.30
C GLN A 265 13.06 -4.86 18.62
N SER A 266 13.74 -4.00 19.38
CA SER A 266 14.42 -2.81 18.85
C SER A 266 15.55 -3.18 17.90
N GLN A 267 16.35 -4.21 18.22
CA GLN A 267 17.39 -4.69 17.33
C GLN A 267 16.80 -5.17 15.99
N LEU A 268 15.71 -5.93 16.03
CA LEU A 268 15.04 -6.37 14.80
C LEU A 268 14.47 -5.18 14.01
N ALA A 269 13.80 -4.25 14.69
CA ALA A 269 13.23 -3.07 14.06
C ALA A 269 14.30 -2.24 13.34
N THR A 270 15.45 -1.99 13.98
CA THR A 270 16.56 -1.25 13.40
C THR A 270 17.16 -1.97 12.19
N ILE A 271 17.34 -3.29 12.26
CA ILE A 271 17.85 -4.09 11.12
C ILE A 271 16.87 -4.03 9.94
N VAL A 272 15.58 -4.25 10.21
CA VAL A 272 14.53 -4.28 9.18
C VAL A 272 14.36 -2.90 8.54
N LEU A 273 14.25 -1.84 9.35
CA LEU A 273 14.11 -0.47 8.84
C LEU A 273 15.37 0.00 8.13
N GLY A 274 16.55 -0.23 8.72
CA GLY A 274 17.83 0.14 8.12
C GLY A 274 18.06 -0.55 6.79
N LEU A 275 17.79 -1.85 6.69
CA LEU A 275 17.89 -2.59 5.44
C LEU A 275 16.87 -2.10 4.39
N PHE A 276 15.63 -1.84 4.80
CA PHE A 276 14.60 -1.33 3.90
C PHE A 276 15.00 0.04 3.30
N ILE A 277 15.44 0.97 4.14
CA ILE A 277 15.92 2.30 3.72
C ILE A 277 17.17 2.18 2.84
N LEU A 278 18.12 1.33 3.22
CA LEU A 278 19.34 1.09 2.45
C LEU A 278 19.03 0.56 1.05
N LEU A 279 18.17 -0.47 0.94
CA LEU A 279 17.82 -1.06 -0.35
C LEU A 279 17.10 -0.05 -1.25
N ILE A 280 16.18 0.74 -0.71
CA ILE A 280 15.54 1.83 -1.45
C ILE A 280 16.59 2.86 -1.89
N GLY A 281 17.45 3.33 -0.97
CA GLY A 281 18.51 4.30 -1.28
C GLY A 281 19.46 3.82 -2.38
N VAL A 282 19.84 2.53 -2.36
CA VAL A 282 20.65 1.90 -3.42
C VAL A 282 19.92 1.90 -4.75
N THR A 283 18.63 1.55 -4.78
CA THR A 283 17.84 1.57 -6.04
C THR A 283 17.66 2.98 -6.61
N ILE A 284 17.58 4.00 -5.74
CA ILE A 284 17.57 5.41 -6.15
C ILE A 284 18.93 5.82 -6.70
N ALA A 285 20.02 5.48 -6.01
CA ALA A 285 21.37 5.82 -6.42
C ALA A 285 21.77 5.16 -7.76
N MET A 286 21.29 3.94 -8.02
CA MET A 286 21.49 3.23 -9.29
C MET A 286 20.57 3.74 -10.43
N GLY A 287 19.68 4.71 -10.16
CA GLY A 287 18.75 5.24 -11.16
C GLY A 287 17.62 4.28 -11.56
N TRP A 288 17.46 3.15 -10.86
CA TRP A 288 16.37 2.21 -11.10
C TRP A 288 15.04 2.76 -10.58
N TRP A 289 15.10 3.60 -9.55
CA TRP A 289 13.95 4.25 -8.96
C TRP A 289 13.52 5.47 -9.78
N LYS A 290 12.82 5.23 -10.88
CA LYS A 290 12.15 6.29 -11.64
C LYS A 290 10.83 6.66 -10.94
N ALA A 291 10.91 7.48 -9.89
CA ALA A 291 9.75 8.02 -9.16
C ALA A 291 9.29 9.41 -9.65
N ALA A 292 9.97 9.97 -10.64
CA ALA A 292 9.42 11.03 -11.46
C ALA A 292 8.87 10.38 -12.75
N PRO A 293 7.75 10.85 -13.30
CA PRO A 293 7.31 10.36 -14.59
C PRO A 293 8.39 10.69 -15.62
N ALA A 294 9.00 9.65 -16.22
CA ALA A 294 9.05 9.69 -17.69
C ALA A 294 7.58 9.76 -18.07
N SER A 295 7.17 10.86 -18.70
CA SER A 295 5.80 11.12 -19.13
C SER A 295 5.03 9.83 -19.39
N ASN A 296 3.94 9.58 -18.65
CA ASN A 296 3.12 8.39 -18.89
C ASN A 296 2.54 8.39 -20.32
N LEU A 297 2.56 9.56 -20.97
CA LEU A 297 2.09 9.81 -22.32
C LEU A 297 3.09 9.41 -23.39
N ILE A 298 4.40 9.55 -23.17
CA ILE A 298 5.40 9.25 -24.20
C ILE A 298 5.93 7.84 -23.98
N MET A 299 5.64 6.95 -24.92
CA MET A 299 6.12 5.58 -24.95
C MET A 299 7.63 5.53 -25.23
N ALA A 300 8.25 4.36 -25.02
CA ALA A 300 9.69 4.18 -25.23
C ALA A 300 10.13 4.39 -26.70
N ASP A 301 9.19 4.29 -27.64
CA ASP A 301 9.37 4.55 -29.07
C ASP A 301 9.10 6.03 -29.46
N GLY A 302 8.74 6.88 -28.51
CA GLY A 302 8.42 8.29 -28.74
C GLY A 302 6.96 8.58 -29.10
N SER A 303 6.11 7.56 -29.25
CA SER A 303 4.68 7.74 -29.55
C SER A 303 3.87 8.21 -28.33
N ILE A 304 2.75 8.90 -28.58
CA ILE A 304 1.84 9.38 -27.53
C ILE A 304 0.76 8.33 -27.25
N ASP A 305 0.78 7.73 -26.06
CA ASP A 305 -0.30 6.89 -25.56
C ASP A 305 -1.40 7.74 -24.89
N VAL A 306 -2.41 8.07 -25.68
CA VAL A 306 -3.58 8.86 -25.28
C VAL A 306 -4.33 8.22 -24.11
N ALA A 307 -4.32 6.89 -23.98
CA ALA A 307 -4.98 6.20 -22.88
C ALA A 307 -4.37 6.54 -21.51
N ASN A 308 -3.14 7.07 -21.51
CA ASN A 308 -2.45 7.50 -20.30
C ASN A 308 -2.73 8.94 -19.87
N ILE A 309 -3.55 9.70 -20.60
CA ILE A 309 -4.04 11.02 -20.14
C ILE A 309 -4.99 10.80 -18.95
N ARG A 310 -4.68 11.41 -17.80
CA ARG A 310 -5.44 11.26 -16.55
C ARG A 310 -6.02 12.60 -16.12
N GLY A 311 -7.14 12.56 -15.39
CA GLY A 311 -7.79 13.77 -14.89
C GLY A 311 -6.95 14.59 -13.92
N SER A 312 -5.96 13.97 -13.31
CA SER A 312 -4.98 14.61 -12.43
C SER A 312 -3.81 15.28 -13.17
N ASN A 313 -3.70 15.11 -14.49
CA ASN A 313 -2.76 15.91 -15.30
C ASN A 313 -3.24 17.36 -15.34
N THR A 314 -2.30 18.29 -15.48
CA THR A 314 -2.61 19.69 -15.74
C THR A 314 -2.81 19.93 -17.23
N LEU A 315 -3.54 21.00 -17.58
CA LEU A 315 -3.71 21.40 -18.97
C LEU A 315 -2.36 21.81 -19.58
N GLU A 316 -1.52 22.54 -18.83
CA GLU A 316 -0.16 22.91 -19.21
C GLU A 316 0.68 21.68 -19.59
N TYR A 317 0.63 20.63 -18.77
CA TYR A 317 1.37 19.40 -19.05
C TYR A 317 0.86 18.68 -20.28
N LEU A 318 -0.45 18.65 -20.49
CA LEU A 318 -1.04 18.04 -21.67
C LEU A 318 -0.54 18.75 -22.94
N ILE A 319 -0.60 20.09 -22.96
CA ILE A 319 -0.10 20.92 -24.06
C ILE A 319 1.39 20.67 -24.30
N LYS A 320 2.22 20.76 -23.26
CA LYS A 320 3.68 20.58 -23.38
C LYS A 320 4.10 19.19 -23.83
N THR A 321 3.34 18.15 -23.44
CA THR A 321 3.72 16.76 -23.72
C THR A 321 3.17 16.27 -25.06
N THR A 322 1.97 16.71 -25.44
CA THR A 322 1.32 16.28 -26.69
C THR A 322 1.61 17.19 -27.87
N GLY A 323 2.06 18.43 -27.62
CA GLY A 323 2.26 19.44 -28.66
C GLY A 323 0.95 20.11 -29.12
N VAL A 324 -0.22 19.61 -28.69
CA VAL A 324 -1.53 20.17 -29.03
C VAL A 324 -1.64 21.60 -28.46
N PRO A 325 -1.85 22.63 -29.29
CA PRO A 325 -1.98 24.01 -28.83
C PRO A 325 -3.21 24.23 -27.93
N LEU A 326 -3.13 25.19 -27.00
CA LEU A 326 -4.23 25.52 -26.09
C LEU A 326 -5.50 25.90 -26.85
N GLU A 327 -5.36 26.56 -27.99
CA GLU A 327 -6.45 27.04 -28.85
C GLU A 327 -7.31 25.89 -29.37
N VAL A 328 -6.72 24.71 -29.58
CA VAL A 328 -7.45 23.50 -30.01
C VAL A 328 -8.37 23.03 -28.88
N PHE A 329 -7.85 22.96 -27.65
CA PHE A 329 -8.67 22.59 -26.49
C PHE A 329 -9.76 23.62 -26.20
N GLN A 330 -9.46 24.91 -26.35
CA GLN A 330 -10.44 25.99 -26.19
C GLN A 330 -11.58 25.89 -27.20
N LYS A 331 -11.24 25.62 -28.46
CA LYS A 331 -12.21 25.52 -29.55
C LYS A 331 -13.07 24.26 -29.44
N GLU A 332 -12.45 23.09 -29.26
CA GLU A 332 -13.15 21.81 -29.31
C GLU A 332 -13.88 21.48 -28.00
N LEU A 333 -13.37 21.94 -26.85
CA LEU A 333 -13.97 21.68 -25.53
C LEU A 333 -14.68 22.89 -24.91
N GLY A 334 -14.71 24.03 -25.60
CA GLY A 334 -15.36 25.26 -25.12
C GLY A 334 -14.67 25.88 -23.89
N ILE A 335 -13.38 25.62 -23.69
CA ILE A 335 -12.62 26.14 -22.55
C ILE A 335 -12.38 27.65 -22.75
N PRO A 336 -12.61 28.51 -21.73
CA PRO A 336 -12.44 29.95 -21.86
C PRO A 336 -10.96 30.38 -21.98
N GLU A 337 -10.72 31.52 -22.64
CA GLU A 337 -9.36 32.06 -22.90
C GLU A 337 -8.53 32.35 -21.63
N GLY A 338 -9.18 32.57 -20.48
CA GLY A 338 -8.53 32.81 -19.18
C GLY A 338 -8.46 31.57 -18.27
N VAL A 339 -8.44 30.36 -18.84
CA VAL A 339 -8.32 29.13 -18.06
C VAL A 339 -6.98 29.07 -17.32
N ASP A 340 -7.02 28.63 -16.07
CA ASP A 340 -5.80 28.34 -15.31
C ASP A 340 -5.17 27.06 -15.88
N GLU A 341 -4.09 27.19 -16.66
CA GLU A 341 -3.41 26.05 -17.29
C GLU A 341 -2.80 25.07 -16.27
N HIS A 342 -2.52 25.52 -15.04
CA HIS A 342 -2.04 24.66 -13.96
C HIS A 342 -3.17 23.84 -13.31
N MET A 343 -4.42 24.02 -13.76
CA MET A 343 -5.57 23.28 -13.27
C MET A 343 -5.55 21.82 -13.74
N LYS A 344 -5.93 20.90 -12.84
CA LYS A 344 -6.14 19.48 -13.17
C LYS A 344 -7.31 19.35 -14.16
N LEU A 345 -7.15 18.54 -15.22
CA LEU A 345 -8.16 18.36 -16.28
C LEU A 345 -9.55 18.04 -15.73
N LYS A 346 -9.65 17.16 -14.71
CA LYS A 346 -10.93 16.77 -14.09
C LYS A 346 -11.67 17.92 -13.39
N MET A 347 -10.97 19.00 -13.03
CA MET A 347 -11.57 20.16 -12.35
C MET A 347 -12.06 21.24 -13.33
N ILE A 348 -11.62 21.18 -14.60
CA ILE A 348 -11.93 22.21 -15.60
C ILE A 348 -13.43 22.17 -15.93
N GLY A 349 -13.96 20.98 -16.20
CA GLY A 349 -15.38 20.80 -16.52
C GLY A 349 -16.30 21.35 -15.43
N GLU A 350 -16.05 20.97 -14.17
CA GLU A 350 -16.84 21.40 -13.02
C GLU A 350 -16.71 22.91 -12.76
N LYS A 351 -15.48 23.45 -12.73
CA LYS A 351 -15.24 24.87 -12.40
C LYS A 351 -15.89 25.83 -13.39
N TYR A 352 -15.88 25.49 -14.67
CA TYR A 352 -16.40 26.35 -15.73
C TYR A 352 -17.79 25.93 -16.22
N GLY A 353 -18.40 24.89 -15.61
CA GLY A 353 -19.72 24.40 -15.99
C GLY A 353 -19.78 23.89 -17.44
N LEU A 354 -18.67 23.35 -17.94
CA LEU A 354 -18.54 22.92 -19.34
C LEU A 354 -19.22 21.57 -19.55
N LYS A 355 -19.79 21.43 -20.75
CA LYS A 355 -20.43 20.20 -21.20
C LYS A 355 -19.81 19.75 -22.51
N ASN A 356 -19.71 18.45 -22.70
CA ASN A 356 -19.28 17.87 -23.96
C ASN A 356 -20.39 17.99 -25.03
N SER A 357 -20.08 17.54 -26.25
CA SER A 357 -21.00 17.56 -27.40
C SER A 357 -22.29 16.76 -27.19
N GLU A 358 -22.32 15.85 -26.22
CA GLU A 358 -23.48 15.03 -25.84
C GLU A 358 -24.31 15.67 -24.71
N GLY A 359 -23.88 16.82 -24.17
CA GLY A 359 -24.58 17.56 -23.11
C GLY A 359 -24.30 17.05 -21.69
N GLU A 360 -23.37 16.10 -21.55
CA GLU A 360 -22.83 15.59 -20.29
C GLU A 360 -21.71 16.48 -19.76
N PRO A 361 -21.39 16.45 -18.45
CA PRO A 361 -20.25 17.19 -17.91
C PRO A 361 -18.95 16.86 -18.65
N LEU A 362 -18.12 17.86 -18.91
CA LEU A 362 -16.82 17.66 -19.55
C LEU A 362 -15.92 16.77 -18.66
N GLU A 363 -15.52 15.62 -19.19
CA GLU A 363 -14.68 14.64 -18.49
C GLU A 363 -13.30 14.49 -19.15
N VAL A 364 -12.42 13.73 -18.49
CA VAL A 364 -11.06 13.43 -18.98
C VAL A 364 -11.07 12.75 -20.35
N GLU A 365 -12.12 11.98 -20.63
CA GLU A 365 -12.26 11.27 -21.91
C GLU A 365 -12.39 12.22 -23.09
N ASP A 366 -12.97 13.41 -22.89
CA ASP A 366 -13.10 14.43 -23.93
C ASP A 366 -11.73 15.01 -24.30
N PHE A 367 -10.86 15.23 -23.29
CA PHE A 367 -9.46 15.61 -23.55
C PHE A 367 -8.69 14.51 -24.30
N ARG A 368 -8.96 13.24 -24.02
CA ARG A 368 -8.36 12.12 -24.77
C ARG A 368 -8.77 12.13 -26.23
N LYS A 369 -10.06 12.32 -26.52
CA LYS A 369 -10.57 12.39 -27.89
C LYS A 369 -9.87 13.48 -28.68
N VAL A 370 -9.80 14.70 -28.14
CA VAL A 370 -9.14 15.84 -28.80
C VAL A 370 -7.66 15.54 -29.11
N VAL A 371 -6.93 14.96 -28.17
CA VAL A 371 -5.52 14.60 -28.40
C VAL A 371 -5.40 13.50 -29.44
N ALA A 372 -6.23 12.44 -29.38
CA ALA A 372 -6.21 11.36 -30.36
C ALA A 372 -6.48 11.86 -31.79
N GLU A 373 -7.47 12.73 -31.95
CA GLU A 373 -7.84 13.32 -33.24
C GLU A 373 -6.74 14.22 -33.79
N HIS A 374 -6.13 15.05 -32.95
CA HIS A 374 -5.07 15.96 -33.37
C HIS A 374 -3.79 15.21 -33.75
N VAL A 375 -3.32 14.28 -32.91
CA VAL A 375 -2.11 13.48 -33.16
C VAL A 375 -2.28 12.60 -34.41
N SER A 376 -3.47 12.04 -34.64
CA SER A 376 -3.75 11.24 -35.85
C SER A 376 -3.86 12.08 -37.14
N SER A 377 -3.95 13.41 -37.03
CA SER A 377 -4.06 14.32 -38.19
C SER A 377 -2.72 14.90 -38.65
N GLU A 378 -1.67 14.77 -37.83
CA GLU A 378 -0.31 15.26 -38.12
C GLU A 378 0.64 14.16 -38.64
N ASP A 379 0.29 12.87 -38.45
CA ASP A 379 0.91 11.70 -39.11
C ASP A 379 0.29 11.42 -40.49
#